data_AF-A0A914KEU0-F1
#
_entry.id   AF-A0A914KEU0-F1
#
_cell.length_a   1.000
_cell.length_b   1.000
_cell.length_c   1.000
_cell.angle_alpha   90.00
_cell.angle_beta   90.00
_cell.angle_gamma   90.00
#
_symmetry.space_group_name_H-M   'P 1'
#
loop_
_entity.id
_entity.type
_entity.pdbx_description
1 polymer ?
#
loop_
_entity_poly.entity_id
_entity_poly.type
_entity_poly.pdbx_seq_one_letter_code
_entity_poly.pdbx_strand_id
1 'polypeptide(L)'
;MITFYHGPGCIIQDFLFSGGRDGYWNRAISWAFLCTWYAELMFQDAIALNRVAVVLDIQQLRFLTNKTVVTVLAFLINPFGICMAIFSDVILPCCQVYFYHLYYSFAYLHPGFNYVDSFVDLPLNTSSSVIAMICYIFIYVWVHQKHKIAKTMPKNQSFVAQKTSSREVRYAFQFACCFAFFCCSWILFRVAPAVIPLEMNYLYSLTLFTLMAHISANSFLFVAMNPTFQREFLNFWSLKMPKMSTTKIQTVGSSKVELG
;
A
#
# COMPACT_ATOMS: atom_id res chain seq x y z
N MET A 1 -13.17 6.49 1.02
CA MET A 1 -13.51 7.93 1.03
C MET A 1 -13.57 8.53 -0.36
N ILE A 2 -12.57 8.29 -1.22
CA ILE A 2 -12.51 8.93 -2.54
C ILE A 2 -13.71 8.56 -3.43
N THR A 3 -14.09 7.28 -3.51
CA THR A 3 -15.22 6.85 -4.34
C THR A 3 -16.58 7.32 -3.83
N PHE A 4 -16.80 7.28 -2.51
CA PHE A 4 -18.14 7.48 -1.93
C PHE A 4 -18.42 8.90 -1.45
N TYR A 5 -17.40 9.74 -1.29
CA TYR A 5 -17.56 11.12 -0.84
C TYR A 5 -17.01 12.11 -1.85
N HIS A 6 -15.72 12.00 -2.21
CA HIS A 6 -15.13 12.93 -3.17
C HIS A 6 -15.70 12.75 -4.58
N GLY A 7 -15.97 11.52 -5.04
CA GLY A 7 -16.57 11.24 -6.34
C GLY A 7 -17.90 11.97 -6.57
N PRO A 8 -18.92 11.78 -5.70
CA PRO A 8 -20.16 12.54 -5.78
C PRO A 8 -19.95 14.06 -5.61
N GLY A 9 -19.05 14.48 -4.71
CA GLY A 9 -18.71 15.90 -4.54
C GLY A 9 -18.08 16.54 -5.80
N CYS A 10 -17.32 15.78 -6.58
CA CYS A 10 -16.81 16.21 -7.88
C CYS A 10 -17.92 16.43 -8.91
N ILE A 11 -19.00 15.63 -8.86
CA ILE A 11 -20.14 15.78 -9.79
C ILE A 11 -20.97 17.01 -9.40
N ILE A 12 -21.19 17.21 -8.10
CA ILE A 12 -21.98 18.32 -7.56
C ILE A 12 -21.17 19.63 -7.52
N GLN A 13 -19.84 19.54 -7.66
CA GLN A 13 -18.88 20.65 -7.52
C GLN A 13 -18.95 21.33 -6.14
N ASP A 14 -19.39 20.59 -5.12
CA ASP A 14 -19.52 21.07 -3.75
C ASP A 14 -19.38 19.91 -2.75
N PHE A 15 -19.27 20.24 -1.47
CA PHE A 15 -19.25 19.27 -0.38
C PHE A 15 -20.60 18.58 -0.23
N LEU A 16 -20.57 17.26 0.04
CA LEU A 16 -21.79 16.46 0.17
C LEU A 16 -22.64 16.83 1.39
N PHE A 17 -22.00 17.34 2.44
CA PHE A 17 -22.66 17.77 3.67
C PHE A 17 -22.66 19.29 3.79
N SER A 18 -23.72 19.82 4.37
CA SER A 18 -23.89 21.24 4.65
C SER A 18 -22.82 21.78 5.61
N GLY A 19 -22.60 23.09 5.55
CA GLY A 19 -21.53 23.77 6.30
C GLY A 19 -20.25 23.98 5.50
N GLY A 20 -20.23 23.55 4.22
CA GLY A 20 -19.08 23.74 3.33
C GLY A 20 -17.79 23.18 3.93
N ARG A 21 -16.65 23.81 3.65
CA ARG A 21 -15.34 23.38 4.17
C ARG A 21 -15.31 23.20 5.69
N ASP A 22 -15.93 24.12 6.43
CA ASP A 22 -15.82 24.18 7.89
C ASP A 22 -16.91 23.34 8.59
N GLY A 23 -17.75 22.66 7.82
CA GLY A 23 -18.74 21.72 8.31
C GLY A 23 -18.09 20.55 9.04
N TYR A 24 -18.66 20.18 10.19
CA TYR A 24 -18.14 19.12 11.06
C TYR A 24 -17.85 17.81 10.31
N TRP A 25 -18.78 17.37 9.46
CA TRP A 25 -18.63 16.14 8.68
C TRP A 25 -17.53 16.22 7.62
N ASN A 26 -17.36 17.38 6.98
CA ASN A 26 -16.37 17.58 5.94
C ASN A 26 -14.95 17.64 6.55
N ARG A 27 -14.82 18.23 7.74
CA ARG A 27 -13.60 18.16 8.56
C ARG A 27 -13.27 16.74 9.01
N ALA A 28 -14.25 16.00 9.54
CA ALA A 28 -14.06 14.62 9.99
C ALA A 28 -13.57 13.70 8.86
N ILE A 29 -14.09 13.89 7.65
CA ILE A 29 -13.67 13.13 6.47
C ILE A 29 -12.24 13.50 6.03
N SER A 30 -11.91 14.79 6.07
CA SER A 30 -10.54 15.26 5.75
C SER A 30 -9.52 14.75 6.76
N TRP A 31 -9.88 14.72 8.05
CA TRP A 31 -9.06 14.15 9.12
C TRP A 31 -8.89 12.62 8.97
N ALA A 32 -9.96 11.91 8.65
CA ALA A 32 -9.90 10.47 8.39
C ALA A 32 -9.04 10.15 7.15
N PHE A 33 -9.08 10.99 6.12
CA PHE A 33 -8.16 10.89 4.99
C PHE A 33 -6.69 11.00 5.44
N LEU A 34 -6.34 11.99 6.27
CA LEU A 34 -4.99 12.13 6.85
C LEU A 34 -4.58 10.90 7.67
N CYS A 35 -5.47 10.36 8.50
CA CYS A 35 -5.21 9.13 9.25
C CYS A 35 -4.85 7.98 8.32
N THR A 36 -5.63 7.80 7.26
CA THR A 36 -5.37 6.73 6.28
C THR A 36 -4.10 6.97 5.47
N TRP A 37 -3.78 8.23 5.15
CA TRP A 37 -2.55 8.59 4.44
C TRP A 37 -1.31 8.22 5.26
N TYR A 38 -1.25 8.64 6.52
CA TYR A 38 -0.11 8.32 7.38
C TYR A 38 -0.01 6.83 7.72
N ALA A 39 -1.15 6.16 7.91
CA ALA A 39 -1.16 4.70 8.08
C ALA A 39 -0.65 3.97 6.83
N GLU A 40 -0.98 4.45 5.62
CA GLU A 40 -0.51 3.89 4.36
C GLU A 40 1.02 4.01 4.21
N LEU A 41 1.62 5.15 4.58
CA LEU A 41 3.08 5.32 4.58
C LEU A 41 3.78 4.24 5.42
N MET A 42 3.34 4.08 6.67
CA MET A 42 3.92 3.10 7.57
C MET A 42 3.67 1.66 7.10
N PHE A 43 2.49 1.39 6.52
CA PHE A 43 2.17 0.08 5.95
C PHE A 43 3.05 -0.26 4.75
N GLN A 44 3.30 0.70 3.87
CA GLN A 44 4.16 0.53 2.71
C GLN A 44 5.60 0.21 3.13
N ASP A 45 6.14 0.93 4.12
CA ASP A 45 7.46 0.66 4.68
C ASP A 45 7.53 -0.73 5.32
N ALA A 46 6.51 -1.10 6.10
CA ALA A 46 6.41 -2.42 6.72
C ALA A 46 6.37 -3.55 5.68
N ILE A 47 5.63 -3.38 4.59
CA ILE A 47 5.61 -4.34 3.49
C ILE A 47 6.97 -4.43 2.82
N ALA A 48 7.62 -3.31 2.50
CA ALA A 48 8.91 -3.29 1.82
C ALA A 48 9.97 -4.04 2.65
N LEU A 49 10.05 -3.76 3.95
CA LEU A 49 10.96 -4.44 4.88
C LEU A 49 10.65 -5.94 5.01
N ASN A 50 9.37 -6.30 5.15
CA ASN A 50 8.98 -7.71 5.23
C ASN A 50 9.29 -8.47 3.93
N ARG A 51 9.20 -7.81 2.76
CA ARG A 51 9.59 -8.40 1.48
C ARG A 51 11.08 -8.67 1.40
N VAL A 52 11.91 -7.75 1.89
CA VAL A 52 13.36 -7.98 2.01
C VAL A 52 13.61 -9.21 2.89
N ALA A 53 12.99 -9.29 4.07
CA ALA A 53 13.15 -10.44 4.97
C ALA A 53 12.78 -11.78 4.31
N VAL A 54 11.68 -11.80 3.54
CA VAL A 54 11.22 -13.01 2.81
C VAL A 54 12.19 -13.40 1.69
N VAL A 55 12.67 -12.45 0.89
CA VAL A 55 13.56 -12.72 -0.25
C VAL A 55 14.95 -13.16 0.20
N LEU A 56 15.40 -12.69 1.36
CA LEU A 56 16.67 -13.10 1.97
C LEU A 56 16.56 -14.39 2.79
N ASP A 57 15.35 -14.93 2.94
CA ASP A 57 15.06 -16.08 3.81
C ASP A 57 15.50 -15.88 5.28
N ILE A 58 15.45 -14.63 5.76
CA ILE A 58 15.80 -14.29 7.14
C ILE A 58 14.54 -14.44 8.00
N GLN A 59 14.32 -15.65 8.52
CA GLN A 59 13.14 -16.00 9.31
C GLN A 59 12.94 -15.08 10.54
N GLN A 60 14.04 -14.60 11.14
CA GLN A 60 14.00 -13.73 12.32
C GLN A 60 13.47 -12.31 12.03
N LEU A 61 13.59 -11.83 10.80
CA LEU A 61 13.11 -10.49 10.39
C LEU A 61 11.69 -10.51 9.82
N ARG A 62 11.03 -11.69 9.79
CA ARG A 62 9.71 -11.87 9.20
C ARG A 62 8.62 -11.56 10.21
N PHE A 63 8.23 -10.29 10.30
CA PHE A 63 7.24 -9.84 11.27
C PHE A 63 5.79 -9.80 10.75
N LEU A 64 5.55 -9.74 9.43
CA LEU A 64 4.20 -9.83 8.85
C LEU A 64 3.89 -11.28 8.45
N THR A 65 3.33 -12.03 9.41
CA THR A 65 2.80 -13.39 9.20
C THR A 65 1.28 -13.39 9.33
N ASN A 66 0.61 -14.47 8.90
CA ASN A 66 -0.86 -14.58 9.03
C ASN A 66 -1.37 -14.37 10.46
N LYS A 67 -0.56 -14.70 11.47
CA LYS A 67 -0.93 -14.55 12.89
C LYS A 67 -0.65 -13.14 13.43
N THR A 68 0.36 -12.46 12.91
CA THR A 68 0.84 -11.18 13.43
C THR A 68 0.37 -9.98 12.62
N VAL A 69 -0.05 -10.16 11.37
CA VAL A 69 -0.44 -9.07 10.47
C VAL A 69 -1.60 -8.24 11.03
N VAL A 70 -2.62 -8.89 11.59
CA VAL A 70 -3.77 -8.19 12.20
C VAL A 70 -3.32 -7.39 13.41
N THR A 71 -2.46 -7.96 14.26
CA THR A 71 -1.91 -7.29 15.44
C THR A 71 -1.06 -6.08 15.05
N VAL A 72 -0.18 -6.22 14.06
CA VAL A 72 0.67 -5.11 13.57
C VAL A 72 -0.20 -4.00 12.96
N LEU A 73 -1.22 -4.36 12.19
CA LEU A 73 -2.15 -3.37 11.64
C LEU A 73 -2.92 -2.64 12.75
N ALA A 74 -3.50 -3.37 13.69
CA ALA A 74 -4.37 -2.82 14.73
C ALA A 74 -3.60 -2.00 15.79
N PHE A 75 -2.42 -2.44 16.20
CA PHE A 75 -1.70 -1.88 17.35
C PHE A 75 -0.47 -1.05 16.99
N LEU A 76 0.02 -1.09 15.75
CA LEU A 76 1.18 -0.30 15.33
C LEU A 76 0.80 0.69 14.22
N ILE A 77 0.27 0.19 13.10
CA ILE A 77 0.10 1.00 11.89
C ILE A 77 -1.08 1.99 12.02
N ASN A 78 -2.27 1.53 12.41
CA ASN A 78 -3.42 2.42 12.57
C ASN A 78 -3.22 3.45 13.69
N PRO A 79 -2.72 3.08 14.90
CA PRO A 79 -2.42 4.06 15.93
C PRO A 79 -1.38 5.09 15.49
N PHE A 80 -0.34 4.68 14.76
CA PHE A 80 0.63 5.62 14.17
C PHE A 80 -0.07 6.64 13.27
N GLY A 81 -0.94 6.20 12.36
CA GLY A 81 -1.68 7.10 11.47
C GLY A 81 -2.56 8.11 12.23
N ILE A 82 -3.25 7.65 13.28
CA ILE A 82 -4.07 8.52 14.15
C ILE A 82 -3.18 9.52 14.91
N CYS A 83 -2.07 9.09 15.50
CA CYS A 83 -1.15 9.96 16.21
C CYS A 83 -0.58 11.05 15.30
N MET A 84 -0.17 10.69 14.08
CA MET A 84 0.33 11.66 13.11
C MET A 84 -0.77 12.63 12.65
N ALA A 85 -2.00 12.16 12.44
CA ALA A 85 -3.12 13.03 12.10
C ALA A 85 -3.46 14.03 13.24
N ILE A 86 -3.40 13.60 14.50
CA ILE A 86 -3.56 14.49 15.65
C ILE A 86 -2.41 15.51 15.70
N PHE A 87 -1.18 15.07 15.44
CA PHE A 87 -0.02 15.96 15.41
C PHE A 87 -0.16 17.03 14.32
N SER A 88 -0.59 16.64 13.12
CA SER A 88 -0.78 17.55 11.99
C SER A 88 -1.97 18.50 12.15
N ASP A 89 -3.11 18.06 12.68
CA ASP A 89 -4.33 18.88 12.73
C ASP A 89 -4.50 19.64 14.07
N VAL A 90 -4.00 19.10 15.19
CA VAL A 90 -4.19 19.69 16.54
C VAL A 90 -2.93 20.39 17.04
N ILE A 91 -1.75 19.79 16.86
CA ILE A 91 -0.49 20.32 17.43
C ILE A 91 0.16 21.35 16.52
N LEU A 92 0.06 21.18 15.20
CA LEU A 92 0.53 22.13 14.19
C LEU A 92 -0.64 22.77 13.42
N PRO A 93 -1.52 23.53 14.09
CA PRO A 93 -2.77 24.04 13.51
C PRO A 93 -2.49 25.22 12.57
N CYS A 94 -1.88 24.99 11.42
CA CYS A 94 -1.65 26.04 10.42
C CYS A 94 -2.38 25.78 9.10
N CYS A 95 -2.60 24.52 8.71
CA CYS A 95 -3.15 24.20 7.40
C CYS A 95 -3.97 22.91 7.44
N GLN A 96 -5.28 23.02 7.24
CA GLN A 96 -6.12 21.83 7.07
C GLN A 96 -6.04 21.34 5.63
N VAL A 97 -5.86 20.03 5.45
CA VAL A 97 -6.10 19.38 4.17
C VAL A 97 -7.57 19.52 3.84
N TYR A 98 -7.85 19.94 2.61
CA TYR A 98 -9.18 19.87 2.05
C TYR A 98 -9.09 19.43 0.59
N PHE A 99 -10.18 18.86 0.11
CA PHE A 99 -10.32 18.52 -1.30
C PHE A 99 -10.95 19.70 -2.03
N TYR A 100 -10.27 20.19 -3.07
CA TYR A 100 -10.77 21.29 -3.88
C TYR A 100 -11.44 20.76 -5.15
N HIS A 101 -12.76 20.90 -5.21
CA HIS A 101 -13.60 20.33 -6.27
C HIS A 101 -13.34 20.92 -7.65
N LEU A 102 -12.92 22.20 -7.74
CA LEU A 102 -12.66 22.89 -9.00
C LEU A 102 -11.42 22.35 -9.73
N TYR A 103 -10.38 21.95 -8.98
CA TYR A 103 -9.11 21.46 -9.55
C TYR A 103 -8.93 19.95 -9.36
N TYR A 104 -9.91 19.27 -8.78
CA TYR A 104 -9.88 17.85 -8.47
C TYR A 104 -8.59 17.44 -7.75
N SER A 105 -8.15 18.24 -6.78
CA SER A 105 -6.91 18.01 -6.05
C SER A 105 -7.09 18.31 -4.57
N PHE A 106 -6.27 17.66 -3.75
CA PHE A 106 -6.09 18.07 -2.37
C PHE A 106 -5.23 19.35 -2.33
N ALA A 107 -5.46 20.19 -1.34
CA ALA A 107 -4.66 21.37 -1.08
C ALA A 107 -4.64 21.68 0.42
N TYR A 108 -3.61 22.43 0.82
CA TYR A 108 -3.48 23.02 2.14
C TYR A 108 -3.90 24.48 2.09
N LEU A 109 -4.82 24.90 2.96
CA LEU A 109 -5.32 26.27 2.95
C LEU A 109 -4.53 27.15 3.93
N HIS A 110 -3.63 28.02 3.46
CA HIS A 110 -3.21 29.20 4.25
C HIS A 110 -2.42 30.26 3.47
N PRO A 111 -2.49 31.55 3.86
CA PRO A 111 -1.64 32.62 3.33
C PRO A 111 -0.26 32.70 4.03
N GLY A 112 0.23 31.59 4.61
CA GLY A 112 1.46 31.54 5.41
C GLY A 112 2.25 30.25 5.22
N PHE A 113 3.35 30.10 5.97
CA PHE A 113 4.20 28.91 5.89
C PHE A 113 3.47 27.65 6.37
N ASN A 114 3.48 26.59 5.55
CA ASN A 114 2.85 25.33 5.89
C ASN A 114 3.81 24.44 6.70
N TYR A 115 3.65 24.48 8.02
CA TYR A 115 4.44 23.68 8.96
C TYR A 115 4.17 22.19 8.81
N VAL A 116 2.92 21.79 8.52
CA VAL A 116 2.56 20.38 8.32
C VAL A 116 3.26 19.82 7.08
N ASP A 117 3.22 20.52 5.95
CA ASP A 117 3.95 20.09 4.74
C ASP A 117 5.45 19.98 5.01
N SER A 118 6.04 21.00 5.65
CA SER A 118 7.49 21.09 5.77
C SER A 118 8.09 20.18 6.83
N PHE A 119 7.41 19.99 7.97
CA PHE A 119 7.94 19.25 9.12
C PHE A 119 7.36 17.85 9.29
N VAL A 120 6.21 17.56 8.66
CA VAL A 120 5.53 16.26 8.81
C VAL A 120 5.48 15.54 7.48
N ASP A 121 4.77 16.09 6.50
CA ASP A 121 4.51 15.35 5.26
C ASP A 121 5.76 15.18 4.44
N LEU A 122 6.55 16.24 4.23
CA LEU A 122 7.76 16.14 3.43
C LEU A 122 8.74 15.12 4.03
N PRO A 123 9.12 15.20 5.31
CA PRO A 123 10.03 14.22 5.89
C PRO A 123 9.49 12.80 5.81
N LEU A 124 8.21 12.58 6.12
CA LEU A 124 7.61 11.24 6.12
C LEU A 124 7.51 10.64 4.72
N ASN A 125 6.99 11.39 3.75
CA ASN A 125 6.89 10.91 2.37
C ASN A 125 8.28 10.66 1.78
N THR A 126 9.24 11.55 2.06
CA THR A 126 10.63 11.39 1.61
C THR A 126 11.29 10.17 2.25
N SER A 127 11.16 10.00 3.56
CA SER A 127 11.76 8.86 4.27
C SER A 127 11.17 7.55 3.78
N SER A 128 9.85 7.46 3.64
CA SER A 128 9.19 6.26 3.10
C SER A 128 9.65 5.99 1.67
N SER A 129 9.75 7.04 0.83
CA SER A 129 10.27 6.90 -0.53
C SER A 129 11.70 6.35 -0.57
N VAL A 130 12.59 6.86 0.29
CA VAL A 130 13.99 6.44 0.38
C VAL A 130 14.10 5.01 0.92
N ILE A 131 13.38 4.67 1.99
CA ILE A 131 13.37 3.32 2.57
C ILE A 131 12.92 2.30 1.52
N ALA A 132 11.80 2.56 0.86
CA ALA A 132 11.28 1.66 -0.17
C ALA A 132 12.26 1.53 -1.35
N MET A 133 12.87 2.62 -1.81
CA MET A 133 13.89 2.59 -2.86
C MET A 133 15.09 1.70 -2.48
N ILE A 134 15.63 1.85 -1.27
CA ILE A 134 16.75 1.03 -0.77
C ILE A 134 16.33 -0.45 -0.73
N CYS A 135 15.16 -0.76 -0.19
CA CYS A 135 14.64 -2.12 -0.16
C CYS A 135 14.53 -2.74 -1.55
N TYR A 136 14.04 -1.99 -2.55
CA TYR A 136 13.89 -2.50 -3.91
C TYR A 136 15.23 -2.70 -4.63
N ILE A 137 16.18 -1.77 -4.48
CA ILE A 137 17.54 -1.94 -5.00
C ILE A 137 18.14 -3.23 -4.42
N PHE A 138 17.97 -3.46 -3.11
CA PHE A 138 18.50 -4.66 -2.45
C PHE A 138 17.85 -5.95 -2.97
N ILE A 139 16.52 -5.97 -3.09
CA ILE A 139 15.78 -7.12 -3.67
C ILE A 139 16.24 -7.39 -5.10
N TYR A 140 16.36 -6.36 -5.93
CA TYR A 140 16.79 -6.50 -7.33
C TYR A 140 18.19 -7.11 -7.43
N VAL A 141 19.16 -6.56 -6.69
CA VAL A 141 20.55 -7.04 -6.67
C VAL A 141 20.60 -8.49 -6.20
N TRP A 142 19.89 -8.84 -5.13
CA TRP A 142 19.86 -10.19 -4.59
C TRP A 142 19.27 -11.21 -5.58
N VAL A 143 18.11 -10.90 -6.15
CA VAL A 143 17.45 -11.77 -7.13
C VAL A 143 18.33 -11.94 -8.38
N HIS A 144 18.98 -10.86 -8.84
CA HIS A 144 19.91 -10.92 -9.97
C HIS A 144 21.10 -11.85 -9.69
N GLN A 145 21.70 -11.74 -8.50
CA GLN A 145 22.80 -12.62 -8.08
C GLN A 145 22.35 -14.09 -7.99
N LYS A 146 21.21 -14.36 -7.38
CA LYS A 146 20.63 -15.72 -7.29
C LYS A 146 20.36 -16.31 -8.68
N HIS A 147 19.83 -15.51 -9.60
CA HIS A 147 19.58 -15.94 -10.98
C HIS A 147 20.89 -16.27 -11.73
N LYS A 148 21.96 -15.49 -11.51
CA LYS A 148 23.29 -15.78 -12.10
C LYS A 148 23.84 -17.13 -11.60
N ILE A 149 23.69 -17.43 -10.31
CA ILE A 149 24.14 -18.70 -9.71
C ILE A 149 23.26 -19.88 -10.16
N ALA A 150 21.95 -19.68 -10.31
CA ALA A 150 21.03 -20.73 -10.76
C ALA A 150 21.35 -21.22 -12.19
N LYS A 151 21.91 -20.35 -13.05
CA LYS A 151 22.35 -20.71 -14.41
C LYS A 151 23.55 -21.66 -14.43
N THR A 152 24.35 -21.70 -13.36
CA THR A 152 25.51 -22.59 -13.25
C THR A 152 25.21 -23.91 -12.54
N MET A 153 23.97 -24.12 -12.07
CA MET A 153 23.55 -25.34 -11.37
C MET A 153 23.05 -26.46 -12.31
N PRO A 154 23.08 -27.74 -11.88
CA PRO A 154 22.54 -28.87 -12.64
C PRO A 154 21.05 -28.71 -13.00
N LYS A 155 20.63 -29.21 -14.17
CA LYS A 155 19.29 -29.03 -14.77
C LYS A 155 18.09 -29.28 -13.83
N ASN A 156 18.18 -30.24 -12.91
CA ASN A 156 17.08 -30.57 -12.00
C ASN A 156 16.92 -29.56 -10.85
N GLN A 157 18.02 -28.96 -10.37
CA GLN A 157 17.98 -27.88 -9.37
C GLN A 157 17.74 -26.51 -10.00
N SER A 158 18.21 -26.30 -11.23
CA SER A 158 18.03 -25.03 -11.93
C SER A 158 16.57 -24.74 -12.27
N PHE A 159 15.75 -25.74 -12.59
CA PHE A 159 14.31 -25.54 -12.89
C PHE A 159 13.52 -25.01 -11.68
N VAL A 160 13.73 -25.59 -10.50
CA VAL A 160 13.06 -25.15 -9.25
C VAL A 160 13.56 -23.76 -8.83
N ALA A 161 14.86 -23.50 -8.94
CA ALA A 161 15.45 -22.19 -8.67
C ALA A 161 14.93 -21.12 -9.65
N GLN A 162 14.81 -21.45 -10.94
CA GLN A 162 14.33 -20.55 -11.98
C GLN A 162 12.85 -20.20 -11.83
N LYS A 163 12.00 -21.19 -11.49
CA LYS A 163 10.57 -20.95 -11.23
C LYS A 163 10.35 -20.07 -9.99
N THR A 164 11.15 -20.27 -8.95
CA THR A 164 11.10 -19.47 -7.72
C THR A 164 11.56 -18.02 -7.98
N SER A 165 12.67 -17.86 -8.72
CA SER A 165 13.18 -16.56 -9.16
C SER A 165 12.18 -15.80 -10.04
N SER A 166 11.49 -16.46 -10.98
CA SER A 166 10.47 -15.81 -11.81
C SER A 166 9.29 -15.28 -11.00
N ARG A 167 8.88 -15.99 -9.94
CA ARG A 167 7.84 -15.53 -9.00
C ARG A 167 8.31 -14.33 -8.18
N GLU A 168 9.55 -14.33 -7.72
CA GLU A 168 10.14 -13.21 -6.98
C GLU A 168 10.27 -11.95 -7.84
N VAL A 169 10.71 -12.08 -9.10
CA VAL A 169 10.78 -10.97 -10.06
C VAL A 169 9.40 -10.36 -10.30
N ARG A 170 8.35 -11.18 -10.45
CA ARG A 170 6.98 -10.71 -10.61
C ARG A 170 6.51 -9.88 -9.42
N TYR A 171 6.73 -10.38 -8.20
CA TYR A 171 6.38 -9.61 -7.00
C TYR A 171 7.19 -8.32 -6.89
N ALA A 172 8.50 -8.36 -7.16
CA ALA A 172 9.34 -7.16 -7.16
C ALA A 172 8.84 -6.10 -8.16
N PHE A 173 8.44 -6.52 -9.36
CA PHE A 173 7.85 -5.63 -10.37
C PHE A 173 6.54 -5.01 -9.89
N GLN A 174 5.64 -5.80 -9.29
CA GLN A 174 4.42 -5.27 -8.68
C GLN A 174 4.73 -4.15 -7.68
N PHE A 175 5.63 -4.40 -6.75
CA PHE A 175 5.97 -3.42 -5.72
C PHE A 175 6.66 -2.17 -6.30
N ALA A 176 7.50 -2.34 -7.32
CA ALA A 176 8.10 -1.22 -8.04
C ALA A 176 7.05 -0.34 -8.74
N CYS A 177 6.03 -0.94 -9.35
CA CYS A 177 4.92 -0.19 -9.95
C CYS A 177 4.13 0.57 -8.88
N CYS A 178 3.75 -0.08 -7.78
CA CYS A 178 3.07 0.56 -6.65
C CYS A 178 3.85 1.78 -6.13
N PHE A 179 5.15 1.58 -5.91
CA PHE A 179 6.07 2.62 -5.47
C PHE A 179 6.20 3.78 -6.46
N ALA A 180 6.28 3.48 -7.76
CA ALA A 180 6.35 4.52 -8.79
C ALA A 180 5.08 5.39 -8.78
N PHE A 181 3.91 4.77 -8.69
CA PHE A 181 2.66 5.54 -8.58
C PHE A 181 2.60 6.37 -7.31
N PHE A 182 2.99 5.81 -6.16
CA PHE A 182 3.08 6.54 -4.90
C PHE A 182 3.99 7.78 -5.00
N CYS A 183 5.21 7.59 -5.50
CA CYS A 183 6.16 8.69 -5.70
C CYS A 183 5.61 9.74 -6.66
N CYS A 184 5.03 9.33 -7.78
CA CYS A 184 4.39 10.26 -8.70
C CYS A 184 3.26 11.05 -8.02
N SER A 185 2.41 10.42 -7.22
CA SER A 185 1.30 11.08 -6.54
C SER A 185 1.75 12.17 -5.58
N TRP A 186 2.68 11.87 -4.67
CA TRP A 186 3.09 12.85 -3.68
C TRP A 186 4.01 13.93 -4.27
N ILE A 187 4.85 13.57 -5.25
CA ILE A 187 5.69 14.55 -5.97
C ILE A 187 4.78 15.50 -6.76
N LEU A 188 3.78 15.00 -7.47
CA LEU A 188 2.82 15.86 -8.18
C LEU A 188 2.05 16.75 -7.20
N PHE A 189 1.57 16.19 -6.08
CA PHE A 189 0.89 16.98 -5.05
C PHE A 189 1.73 18.17 -4.57
N ARG A 190 3.05 18.00 -4.47
CA ARG A 190 3.96 19.01 -3.94
C ARG A 190 4.54 19.96 -5.00
N VAL A 191 4.97 19.41 -6.13
CA VAL A 191 5.66 20.14 -7.20
C VAL A 191 4.66 20.85 -8.09
N ALA A 192 3.47 20.27 -8.31
CA ALA A 192 2.49 20.89 -9.20
C ALA A 192 2.15 22.32 -8.76
N PRO A 193 1.85 22.63 -7.48
CA PRO A 193 1.58 24.00 -7.05
C PRO A 193 2.72 24.99 -7.30
N ALA A 194 3.98 24.53 -7.34
CA ALA A 194 5.16 25.38 -7.53
C ALA A 194 5.53 25.61 -9.00
N VAL A 195 5.22 24.65 -9.88
CA VAL A 195 5.66 24.65 -11.29
C VAL A 195 4.53 24.99 -12.26
N ILE A 196 3.30 24.64 -11.91
CA ILE A 196 2.15 24.81 -12.80
C ILE A 196 1.59 26.22 -12.64
N PRO A 197 1.60 27.03 -13.71
CA PRO A 197 1.01 28.36 -13.67
C PRO A 197 -0.51 28.27 -13.44
N LEU A 198 -1.08 29.30 -12.81
CA LEU A 198 -2.52 29.39 -12.48
C LEU A 198 -3.43 29.16 -13.70
N GLU A 199 -2.97 29.51 -14.90
CA GLU A 199 -3.68 29.31 -16.18
C GLU A 199 -3.83 27.83 -16.56
N MET A 200 -2.99 26.95 -16.03
CA MET A 200 -3.02 25.50 -16.25
C MET A 200 -3.44 24.73 -14.99
N ASN A 201 -4.25 25.34 -14.14
CA ASN A 201 -4.75 24.75 -12.90
C ASN A 201 -5.48 23.40 -13.08
N TYR A 202 -6.00 23.09 -14.27
CA TYR A 202 -6.57 21.78 -14.59
C TYR A 202 -5.56 20.63 -14.44
N LEU A 203 -4.26 20.90 -14.58
CA LEU A 203 -3.21 19.90 -14.41
C LEU A 203 -3.03 19.46 -12.94
N TYR A 204 -3.55 20.20 -11.96
CA TYR A 204 -3.57 19.75 -10.56
C TYR A 204 -4.38 18.45 -10.38
N SER A 205 -5.34 18.17 -11.27
CA SER A 205 -6.12 16.94 -11.27
C SER A 205 -5.27 15.67 -11.47
N LEU A 206 -4.07 15.80 -12.08
CA LEU A 206 -3.13 14.68 -12.26
C LEU A 206 -2.73 14.05 -10.92
N THR A 207 -2.69 14.85 -9.85
CA THR A 207 -2.42 14.36 -8.50
C THR A 207 -3.48 13.34 -8.06
N LEU A 208 -4.76 13.64 -8.28
CA LEU A 208 -5.84 12.71 -7.94
C LEU A 208 -5.83 11.47 -8.83
N PHE A 209 -5.57 11.62 -10.13
CA PHE A 209 -5.47 10.47 -11.05
C PHE A 209 -4.34 9.52 -10.66
N THR A 210 -3.16 10.06 -10.33
CA THR A 210 -2.04 9.24 -9.89
C THR A 210 -2.32 8.60 -8.54
N LEU A 211 -2.99 9.30 -7.61
CA LEU A 211 -3.40 8.73 -6.32
C LEU A 211 -4.40 7.58 -6.51
N MET A 212 -5.38 7.75 -7.40
CA MET A 212 -6.30 6.68 -7.80
C MET A 212 -5.56 5.51 -8.43
N ALA A 213 -4.59 5.79 -9.30
CA ALA A 213 -3.76 4.76 -9.90
C ALA A 213 -2.93 4.02 -8.84
N HIS A 214 -2.38 4.70 -7.83
CA HIS A 214 -1.64 4.09 -6.73
C HIS A 214 -2.52 3.11 -5.94
N ILE A 215 -3.67 3.59 -5.44
CA ILE A 215 -4.60 2.77 -4.64
C ILE A 215 -5.16 1.60 -5.46
N SER A 216 -5.43 1.83 -6.75
CA SER A 216 -5.92 0.80 -7.67
C SER A 216 -4.84 -0.21 -8.05
N ALA A 217 -3.60 0.23 -8.29
CA ALA A 217 -2.47 -0.63 -8.62
C ALA A 217 -2.16 -1.58 -7.47
N ASN A 218 -2.20 -1.09 -6.22
CA ASN A 218 -2.04 -1.91 -5.03
C ASN A 218 -3.01 -3.10 -5.01
N SER A 219 -4.28 -2.85 -5.35
CA SER A 219 -5.32 -3.89 -5.40
C SER A 219 -5.20 -4.77 -6.65
N PHE A 220 -5.09 -4.16 -7.83
CA PHE A 220 -5.06 -4.85 -9.11
C PHE A 220 -3.84 -5.78 -9.22
N LEU A 221 -2.64 -5.31 -8.85
CA LEU A 221 -1.44 -6.12 -8.94
C LEU A 221 -1.48 -7.30 -7.97
N PHE A 222 -2.13 -7.15 -6.80
CA PHE A 222 -2.32 -8.26 -5.88
C PHE A 222 -3.18 -9.37 -6.49
N VAL A 223 -4.27 -8.99 -7.16
CA VAL A 223 -5.13 -9.93 -7.89
C VAL A 223 -4.42 -10.48 -9.13
N ALA A 224 -3.72 -9.67 -9.91
CA ALA A 224 -3.10 -10.06 -11.18
C ALA A 224 -1.87 -10.95 -11.02
N MET A 225 -1.11 -10.82 -9.92
CA MET A 225 0.18 -11.50 -9.76
C MET A 225 0.16 -12.65 -8.74
N ASN A 226 -0.92 -12.82 -7.98
CA ASN A 226 -1.04 -13.92 -7.03
C ASN A 226 -1.96 -15.04 -7.56
N PRO A 227 -1.41 -16.11 -8.17
CA PRO A 227 -2.22 -17.16 -8.80
C PRO A 227 -3.09 -17.93 -7.79
N THR A 228 -2.67 -18.01 -6.52
CA THR A 228 -3.48 -18.60 -5.46
C THR A 228 -4.72 -17.76 -5.21
N PHE A 229 -4.54 -16.43 -5.09
CA PHE A 229 -5.67 -15.51 -4.92
C PHE A 229 -6.58 -15.50 -6.16
N GLN A 230 -6.02 -15.53 -7.37
CA GLN A 230 -6.81 -15.62 -8.61
C GLN A 230 -7.72 -16.83 -8.62
N ARG A 231 -7.19 -17.99 -8.21
CA ARG A 231 -7.97 -19.22 -8.19
C ARG A 231 -9.12 -19.12 -7.21
N GLU A 232 -8.88 -18.63 -5.99
CA GLU A 232 -9.94 -18.46 -4.99
C GLU A 232 -10.94 -17.35 -5.37
N PHE A 233 -10.47 -16.25 -5.96
CA PHE A 233 -11.32 -15.18 -6.48
C PHE A 233 -12.21 -15.67 -7.62
N LEU A 234 -11.67 -16.44 -8.57
CA LEU A 234 -12.43 -17.08 -9.63
C LEU A 234 -13.40 -18.13 -9.07
N ASN A 235 -13.03 -18.90 -8.05
CA ASN A 235 -13.94 -19.84 -7.38
C ASN A 235 -15.10 -19.12 -6.68
N PHE A 236 -14.81 -18.01 -5.98
CA PHE A 236 -15.80 -17.16 -5.34
C PHE A 236 -16.76 -16.53 -6.37
N TRP A 237 -16.20 -15.97 -7.46
CA TRP A 237 -16.98 -15.34 -8.52
C TRP A 237 -17.76 -16.34 -9.39
N SER A 238 -17.25 -17.57 -9.55
CA SER A 238 -17.91 -18.63 -10.32
C SER A 238 -18.97 -19.43 -9.55
N LEU A 239 -19.29 -19.07 -8.31
CA LEU A 239 -20.32 -19.75 -7.48
C LEU A 239 -20.19 -21.29 -7.44
N LYS A 240 -18.98 -21.84 -7.62
CA LYS A 240 -18.75 -23.26 -7.36
C LYS A 240 -18.55 -23.44 -5.86
N MET A 241 -19.67 -23.65 -5.16
CA MET A 241 -19.69 -24.17 -3.80
C MET A 241 -18.66 -25.31 -3.68
N PRO A 242 -17.68 -25.24 -2.76
CA PRO A 242 -16.76 -26.33 -2.58
C PRO A 242 -17.57 -27.56 -2.15
N LYS A 243 -17.49 -28.64 -2.94
CA LYS A 243 -17.90 -29.96 -2.44
C LYS A 243 -17.04 -30.21 -1.20
N MET A 244 -17.66 -30.21 -0.02
CA MET A 244 -17.05 -30.69 1.20
C MET A 244 -16.47 -32.07 0.91
N SER A 245 -15.15 -32.14 0.74
CA SER A 245 -14.43 -33.40 0.71
C SER A 245 -14.49 -33.93 2.13
N THR A 246 -15.32 -34.93 2.34
CA THR A 246 -15.34 -35.74 3.55
C THR A 246 -13.93 -36.24 3.79
N THR A 247 -13.25 -35.67 4.79
CA THR A 247 -11.98 -36.16 5.26
C THR A 247 -12.19 -37.59 5.73
N LYS A 248 -11.79 -38.57 4.92
CA LYS A 248 -11.60 -39.94 5.40
C LYS A 248 -10.45 -39.87 6.40
N ILE A 249 -10.79 -39.90 7.68
CA ILE A 249 -9.86 -40.22 8.75
C ILE A 249 -9.29 -41.60 8.41
N GLN A 250 -8.03 -41.63 7.97
CA GLN A 250 -7.26 -42.87 7.94
C GLN A 250 -7.00 -43.24 9.41
N THR A 251 -7.79 -44.17 9.93
CA THR A 251 -7.42 -44.97 11.09
C THR A 251 -6.16 -45.76 10.72
N VAL A 252 -5.01 -45.29 11.20
CA VAL A 252 -3.77 -46.09 11.22
C VAL A 252 -3.98 -47.20 12.24
N GLY A 253 -4.23 -48.40 11.72
CA GLY A 253 -4.25 -49.63 12.50
C GLY A 253 -2.84 -50.19 12.69
N SER A 254 -2.69 -50.80 13.87
CA SER A 254 -1.74 -51.87 14.23
C SER A 254 -0.37 -51.45 14.77
N SER A 255 -0.16 -51.74 16.06
CA SER A 255 0.84 -52.74 16.44
C SER A 255 0.43 -53.45 17.73
N LYS A 256 0.29 -54.77 17.62
CA LYS A 256 0.20 -55.73 18.73
C LYS A 256 1.47 -55.64 19.58
N VAL A 257 1.31 -55.64 20.90
CA VAL A 257 2.38 -55.98 21.85
C VAL A 257 2.11 -57.42 22.28
N GLU A 258 2.98 -58.33 21.85
CA GLU A 258 3.04 -59.70 22.36
C GLU A 258 3.79 -59.70 23.69
N LEU A 259 3.19 -60.36 24.69
CA LEU A 259 3.79 -60.68 25.97
C LEU A 259 4.74 -61.86 25.80
N GLY A 260 5.97 -61.70 26.30
CA GLY A 260 6.96 -62.73 26.57
C GLY A 260 7.87 -62.23 27.68
#